data_AF-A1ZMZ4-F1
#
_entry.id   AF-A1ZMZ4-F1
#
_cell.length_a   1.000
_cell.length_b   1.000
_cell.length_c   1.000
_cell.angle_alpha   90.00
_cell.angle_beta   90.00
_cell.angle_gamma   90.00
#
_symmetry.space_group_name_H-M   'P 1'
#
loop_
_entity.id
_entity.type
_entity.pdbx_description
1 polymer ?
#
loop_
_entity_poly.entity_id
_entity_poly.type
_entity_poly.pdbx_seq_one_letter_code
_entity_poly.pdbx_strand_id
1 'polypeptide(L)'
;MFFTQKSCIFTSKTNKPMQEFDTIEEAFRWFLENVFPELPTASKIKLRDVKYCYYSEDRKVSEKRMKRVLSEYGEFKTVYQFTKKEE
;
A
#
# COMPACT_ATOMS: atom_id res chain seq x y z
N MET A 1 -12.30 27.08 24.62
CA MET A 1 -13.35 27.28 23.61
C MET A 1 -12.67 27.39 22.24
N PHE A 2 -13.10 26.57 21.29
CA PHE A 2 -13.28 26.78 19.82
C PHE A 2 -12.40 27.84 19.12
N PHE A 3 -11.86 27.70 17.91
CA PHE A 3 -11.94 26.73 16.82
C PHE A 3 -10.90 27.20 15.76
N THR A 4 -10.24 26.27 15.09
CA THR A 4 -9.90 26.26 13.64
C THR A 4 -9.46 27.53 12.91
N GLN A 5 -8.31 27.43 12.25
CA GLN A 5 -8.17 27.75 10.81
C GLN A 5 -6.98 26.93 10.26
N LYS A 6 -7.23 25.86 9.50
CA LYS A 6 -7.25 25.83 8.02
C LYS A 6 -6.06 26.57 7.40
N SER A 7 -5.10 25.83 6.85
CA SER A 7 -5.05 25.60 5.39
C SER A 7 -3.72 24.98 4.95
N CYS A 8 -3.84 23.86 4.23
CA CYS A 8 -3.16 23.57 2.97
C CYS A 8 -1.64 23.81 2.92
N ILE A 9 -0.87 22.73 3.14
CA ILE A 9 0.44 22.60 2.49
C ILE A 9 0.25 21.68 1.29
N PHE A 10 0.02 22.30 0.14
CA PHE A 10 0.21 21.67 -1.17
C PHE A 10 1.71 21.57 -1.44
N THR A 11 2.25 20.35 -1.48
CA THR A 11 3.59 20.04 -2.06
C THR A 11 3.46 18.66 -2.72
N SER A 12 3.27 18.55 -4.04
CA SER A 12 4.23 18.62 -5.15
C SER A 12 5.40 17.62 -5.09
N LYS A 13 5.41 16.69 -6.08
CA LYS A 13 6.55 15.95 -6.64
C LYS A 13 7.33 15.00 -5.71
N THR A 14 6.89 13.74 -5.73
CA THR A 14 7.69 12.50 -5.72
C THR A 14 9.19 12.61 -5.42
N ASN A 15 9.52 12.58 -4.13
CA ASN A 15 10.73 11.94 -3.61
C ASN A 15 10.24 11.08 -2.44
N LYS A 16 9.80 9.85 -2.73
CA LYS A 16 9.20 8.96 -1.71
C LYS A 16 10.35 8.26 -0.96
N PRO A 17 10.60 8.56 0.33
CA PRO A 17 11.42 7.69 1.15
C PRO A 17 10.73 6.31 1.21
N MET A 18 11.53 5.25 1.16
CA MET A 18 11.06 3.87 1.19
C MET A 18 10.15 3.68 2.41
N GLN A 19 8.87 3.36 2.19
CA GLN A 19 7.91 3.12 3.27
C GLN A 19 8.06 1.68 3.75
N GLU A 20 8.36 1.53 5.03
CA GLU A 20 8.36 0.24 5.71
C GLU A 20 6.98 0.03 6.34
N PHE A 21 6.43 -1.17 6.17
CA PHE A 21 5.14 -1.55 6.73
C PHE A 21 5.33 -2.82 7.56
N ASP A 22 4.65 -2.90 8.70
CA ASP A 22 4.70 -4.06 9.59
C ASP A 22 3.95 -5.25 8.99
N THR A 23 2.94 -4.99 8.16
CA THR A 23 2.13 -6.02 7.49
C THR A 23 2.02 -5.81 5.98
N ILE A 24 1.82 -6.93 5.26
CA ILE A 24 1.60 -6.92 3.81
C ILE A 24 0.26 -6.24 3.46
N GLU A 25 -0.73 -6.36 4.34
CA GLU A 25 -2.06 -5.76 4.14
C GLU A 25 -2.01 -4.24 4.15
N GLU A 26 -1.24 -3.64 5.07
CA GLU A 26 -1.03 -2.19 5.13
C GLU A 26 -0.27 -1.68 3.91
N ALA A 27 0.79 -2.39 3.49
CA ALA A 27 1.51 -2.08 2.26
C ALA A 27 0.58 -2.13 1.04
N PHE A 28 -0.31 -3.13 0.99
CA PHE A 28 -1.27 -3.29 -0.09
C PHE A 28 -2.34 -2.19 -0.09
N ARG A 29 -2.83 -1.79 1.08
CA ARG A 29 -3.77 -0.66 1.21
C ARG A 29 -3.13 0.64 0.75
N TRP A 30 -1.90 0.93 1.19
CA TRP A 30 -1.17 2.12 0.75
C TRP A 30 -0.96 2.15 -0.76
N PHE A 31 -0.66 1.00 -1.37
CA PHE A 31 -0.56 0.83 -2.82
C PHE A 31 -1.87 1.17 -3.54
N LEU A 32 -3.02 0.72 -3.01
CA LEU A 32 -4.34 1.04 -3.57
C LEU A 32 -4.70 2.53 -3.49
N GLU A 33 -4.22 3.24 -2.46
CA GLU A 33 -4.52 4.67 -2.28
C GLU A 33 -3.57 5.57 -3.07
N ASN A 34 -2.29 5.21 -3.16
CA ASN A 34 -1.25 6.08 -3.75
C ASN A 34 -0.82 5.69 -5.17
N VAL A 35 -0.72 4.39 -5.47
CA VAL A 35 -0.15 3.91 -6.75
C VAL A 35 -1.25 3.60 -7.76
N PHE A 36 -2.35 2.98 -7.32
CA PHE A 36 -3.49 2.65 -8.18
C PHE A 36 -4.03 3.82 -9.04
N PRO A 37 -4.19 5.07 -8.54
CA PRO A 37 -4.67 6.17 -9.38
C PRO A 37 -3.68 6.56 -10.48
N GLU A 38 -2.37 6.42 -10.24
CA GLU A 38 -1.28 6.79 -11.16
C GLU A 38 -1.05 5.74 -12.27
N LEU A 39 -1.54 4.50 -12.08
CA LEU A 39 -1.31 3.41 -13.03
C LEU A 39 -2.09 3.58 -14.36
N PRO A 40 -1.53 3.06 -15.47
CA PRO A 40 -2.20 3.06 -16.77
C PRO A 40 -3.43 2.14 -16.77
N THR A 41 -4.37 2.39 -17.68
CA THR A 41 -5.65 1.69 -17.77
C THR A 41 -5.52 0.16 -17.86
N ALA A 42 -4.49 -0.35 -18.56
CA ALA A 42 -4.23 -1.78 -18.65
C ALA A 42 -3.96 -2.44 -17.29
N SER A 43 -3.19 -1.77 -16.43
CA SER A 43 -2.88 -2.22 -15.07
C SER A 43 -4.08 -2.11 -14.14
N LYS A 44 -4.88 -1.05 -14.30
CA LYS A 44 -6.14 -0.87 -13.56
C LYS A 44 -7.12 -2.02 -13.80
N ILE A 45 -7.19 -2.55 -15.02
CA ILE A 45 -8.05 -3.70 -15.35
C ILE A 45 -7.60 -4.95 -14.57
N LYS A 46 -6.29 -5.26 -14.56
CA LYS A 46 -5.74 -6.40 -13.80
C LYS A 46 -5.98 -6.28 -12.30
N LEU A 47 -5.88 -5.06 -11.78
CA LEU A 47 -6.03 -4.77 -10.35
C LEU A 47 -7.49 -4.63 -9.92
N ARG A 48 -8.44 -4.42 -10.85
CA ARG A 48 -9.87 -4.28 -10.56
C ARG A 48 -10.40 -5.49 -9.80
N ASP A 49 -10.06 -6.69 -10.26
CA ASP A 49 -10.54 -7.93 -9.65
C ASP A 49 -9.89 -8.15 -8.28
N VAL A 50 -8.61 -7.80 -8.13
CA VAL A 50 -7.90 -7.88 -6.85
C VAL A 50 -8.46 -6.88 -5.85
N LYS A 51 -8.73 -5.64 -6.28
CA LYS A 51 -9.38 -4.60 -5.48
C LYS A 51 -10.77 -5.05 -5.03
N TYR A 52 -11.58 -5.58 -5.95
CA TYR A 52 -12.92 -6.08 -5.62
C TYR A 52 -12.87 -7.22 -4.60
N CYS A 53 -11.95 -8.17 -4.77
CA CYS A 53 -11.74 -9.23 -3.79
C CYS A 53 -11.28 -8.67 -2.44
N TYR A 54 -10.34 -7.72 -2.43
CA TYR A 54 -9.82 -7.12 -1.19
C TYR A 54 -10.91 -6.45 -0.34
N TYR A 55 -11.86 -5.75 -0.97
CA TYR A 55 -12.99 -5.12 -0.28
C TYR A 55 -14.19 -6.05 -0.05
N SER A 56 -14.20 -7.25 -0.64
CA SER A 56 -15.27 -8.23 -0.41
C SER A 56 -14.99 -8.97 0.89
N GLU A 57 -15.88 -8.86 1.88
CA GLU A 57 -15.78 -9.56 3.17
C GLU A 57 -15.66 -11.09 3.00
N ASP A 58 -16.23 -11.64 1.92
CA ASP A 58 -16.23 -13.08 1.63
C ASP A 58 -14.93 -13.62 1.01
N ARG A 59 -14.05 -12.76 0.48
CA ARG A 59 -12.88 -13.20 -0.30
C ARG A 59 -11.61 -12.47 0.10
N LYS A 60 -11.00 -12.90 1.21
CA LYS A 60 -9.64 -12.47 1.57
C LYS A 60 -8.66 -12.78 0.44
N VAL A 61 -7.96 -11.74 -0.03
CA VAL A 61 -6.83 -11.90 -0.96
C VAL A 61 -5.70 -12.57 -0.20
N SER A 62 -5.19 -13.70 -0.69
CA SER A 62 -4.03 -14.34 -0.08
C SER A 62 -2.80 -13.44 -0.14
N GLU A 63 -1.99 -13.40 0.92
CA GLU A 63 -0.73 -12.66 0.99
C GLU A 63 0.17 -12.89 -0.22
N LYS A 64 0.22 -14.12 -0.74
CA LYS A 64 1.00 -14.46 -1.94
C LYS A 64 0.59 -13.64 -3.17
N ARG A 65 -0.72 -13.37 -3.30
CA ARG A 65 -1.27 -12.57 -4.39
C ARG A 65 -1.03 -11.07 -4.17
N MET A 66 -1.09 -10.59 -2.92
CA MET A 66 -0.71 -9.22 -2.57
C MET A 66 0.77 -8.95 -2.87
N LYS A 67 1.67 -9.84 -2.44
CA LYS A 67 3.11 -9.75 -2.73
C LYS A 67 3.39 -9.69 -4.22
N ARG A 68 2.75 -10.56 -5.02
CA ARG A 68 2.93 -10.56 -6.48
C ARG A 68 2.56 -9.22 -7.11
N VAL A 69 1.44 -8.63 -6.68
CA VAL A 69 1.01 -7.32 -7.15
C VAL A 69 2.00 -6.24 -6.73
N LEU A 70 2.40 -6.21 -5.46
CA LEU A 70 3.36 -5.22 -4.96
C LEU A 70 4.71 -5.32 -5.70
N SER A 71 5.18 -6.53 -6.01
CA SER A 71 6.40 -6.75 -6.80
C SER A 71 6.25 -6.45 -8.30
N GLU A 72 5.05 -6.52 -8.88
CA GLU A 72 4.82 -6.21 -10.30
C GLU A 72 4.78 -4.70 -10.55
N TYR A 73 4.34 -3.92 -9.56
CA TYR A 73 4.14 -2.47 -9.68
C TYR A 73 5.08 -1.62 -8.81
N GLY A 74 6.02 -2.24 -8.10
CA GLY A 74 6.99 -1.54 -7.27
C GLY A 74 8.13 -2.43 -6.79
N GLU A 75 9.11 -1.82 -6.13
CA GLU A 75 10.18 -2.55 -5.45
C GLU A 75 9.71 -2.98 -4.05
N PHE A 76 9.16 -4.19 -3.97
CA PHE A 76 8.78 -4.80 -2.69
C PHE A 76 9.89 -5.71 -2.17
N LYS A 77 10.46 -5.40 -1.00
CA LYS A 77 11.44 -6.23 -0.29
C LYS A 77 10.88 -6.60 1.08
N THR A 78 11.05 -7.87 1.47
CA THR A 78 10.68 -8.33 2.82
C THR A 78 11.92 -8.27 3.70
N VAL A 79 11.89 -7.45 4.74
CA VAL A 79 12.98 -7.32 5.72
C VAL A 79 12.63 -8.16 6.94
N TYR A 80 13.40 -9.21 7.20
CA TYR A 80 13.26 -10.01 8.42
C TYR A 80 14.24 -9.47 9.46
N GLN A 81 13.73 -8.78 10.47
CA GLN A 81 14.54 -8.33 11.62
C GLN A 81 14.29 -9.28 12.79
N PHE A 82 15.37 -9.74 13.41
CA PHE A 82 15.32 -10.57 14.61
C PHE A 82 16.23 -9.97 15.66
N THR A 83 15.67 -9.74 16.85
CA THR A 83 16.40 -9.20 18.00
C THR A 83 16.26 -10.19 19.14
N LYS A 84 17.39 -10.65 19.68
CA LYS A 84 17.42 -11.53 20.86
C LYS A 84 16.91 -10.75 22.07
N LYS A 85 15.96 -11.30 22.82
CA LYS A 85 15.69 -10.84 24.19
C LYS A 85 16.80 -11.37 25.09
N GLU A 86 17.55 -10.46 25.71
CA GLU A 86 18.42 -10.81 26.83
C GLU A 86 17.52 -11.16 28.03
N GLU A 87 17.71 -12.37 28.57
CA GLU A 87 17.09 -12.85 29.81
C GLU A 87 17.73 -12.18 31.03
#